data_AF-A0A848C2J6-F1
#
_entry.id   AF-A0A848C2J6-F1
#
_cell.length_a   1.000
_cell.length_b   1.000
_cell.length_c   1.000
_cell.angle_alpha   90.00
_cell.angle_beta   90.00
_cell.angle_gamma   90.00
#
_symmetry.space_group_name_H-M   'P 1'
#
loop_
_entity.id
_entity.type
_entity.pdbx_description
1 polymer ?
#
loop_
_entity_poly.entity_id
_entity_poly.type
_entity_poly.pdbx_seq_one_letter_code
_entity_poly.pdbx_strand_id
1 'polypeptide(L)'
;MSLLSILWRKIGVDMNKKKFVDYSLEIILQVLKKLNLELQDAQNKKDDEKINFLITEAIPKYEKLYLAFKDEEISKRTPEELEGILKIVEDILEKNNFSKEFIDECQSKREEYKGNSGAEVVKRLFEYSIKNLKKSKDKIYEKLNPILKNEEKLEADLKEAIQYDEEMRISAEIVDLREKKRELVGKLEVLNQKISEIEDDIQKEWKYKIYGTVTQKELEQYINYKN
;
A
#
# COMPACT_ATOMS: atom_id res chain seq x y z
N MET A 1 34.97 -20.20 25.24
CA MET A 1 34.07 -20.27 24.07
C MET A 1 32.77 -20.94 24.50
N SER A 2 31.64 -20.24 24.44
CA SER A 2 30.34 -20.79 24.86
C SER A 2 29.79 -21.72 23.78
N LEU A 3 28.98 -22.72 24.17
CA LEU A 3 28.26 -23.59 23.22
C LEU A 3 27.40 -22.77 22.24
N LEU A 4 26.87 -21.61 22.67
CA LEU A 4 26.20 -20.63 21.83
C LEU A 4 27.11 -20.05 20.73
N SER A 5 28.37 -19.75 21.02
CA SER A 5 29.33 -19.24 20.02
C SER A 5 29.74 -20.29 18.97
N ILE A 6 29.67 -21.58 19.33
CA ILE A 6 29.95 -22.70 18.42
C ILE A 6 28.71 -23.02 17.57
N LEU A 7 27.51 -22.94 18.16
CA LEU A 7 26.23 -23.07 17.43
C LEU A 7 26.04 -21.89 16.46
N TRP A 8 26.39 -20.67 16.86
CA TRP A 8 26.42 -19.48 16.00
C TRP A 8 27.44 -19.58 14.87
N ARG A 9 28.63 -20.17 15.10
CA ARG A 9 29.58 -20.44 14.00
C ARG A 9 29.10 -21.54 13.05
N LYS A 10 28.26 -22.46 13.49
CA LYS A 10 27.70 -23.51 12.61
C LYS A 10 26.47 -23.05 11.84
N ILE A 11 25.66 -22.15 12.42
CA ILE A 11 24.45 -21.60 11.79
C ILE A 11 24.75 -20.33 10.99
N GLY A 12 25.65 -19.47 11.49
CA GLY A 12 26.00 -18.18 10.90
C GLY A 12 27.05 -18.22 9.77
N VAL A 13 27.73 -19.35 9.56
CA VAL A 13 28.72 -19.51 8.47
C VAL A 13 28.07 -20.07 7.18
N ASP A 14 26.89 -20.69 7.27
CA ASP A 14 26.21 -21.34 6.12
C ASP A 14 24.85 -20.75 5.76
N MET A 15 24.38 -19.69 6.45
CA MET A 15 23.18 -18.99 6.00
C MET A 15 23.54 -18.09 4.81
N ASN A 16 23.27 -18.60 3.60
CA ASN A 16 23.34 -17.82 2.37
C ASN A 16 22.59 -16.48 2.58
N LYS A 17 23.19 -15.35 2.17
CA LYS A 17 22.60 -14.00 2.27
C LYS A 17 21.13 -13.95 1.86
N LYS A 18 20.75 -14.73 0.84
CA LYS A 18 19.36 -14.89 0.43
C LYS A 18 18.46 -15.44 1.55
N LYS A 19 18.87 -16.55 2.19
CA LYS A 19 18.12 -17.15 3.32
C LYS A 19 18.00 -16.19 4.50
N PHE A 20 19.05 -15.43 4.79
CA PHE A 20 19.02 -14.39 5.82
C PHE A 20 17.96 -13.32 5.52
N VAL A 21 17.94 -12.82 4.28
CA VAL A 21 16.94 -11.82 3.84
C VAL A 21 15.54 -12.40 3.88
N ASP A 22 15.33 -13.60 3.32
CA ASP A 22 14.02 -14.27 3.29
C ASP A 22 13.48 -14.51 4.71
N TYR A 23 14.34 -14.93 5.65
CA TYR A 23 14.00 -15.10 7.06
C TYR A 23 13.64 -13.78 7.75
N SER A 24 14.45 -12.74 7.54
CA SER A 24 14.23 -11.42 8.13
C SER A 24 12.94 -10.77 7.61
N LEU A 25 12.70 -10.87 6.30
CA LEU A 25 11.48 -10.39 5.67
C LEU A 25 10.25 -11.12 6.19
N GLU A 26 10.34 -12.44 6.42
CA GLU A 26 9.21 -13.19 6.96
C GLU A 26 8.80 -12.68 8.35
N ILE A 27 9.78 -12.51 9.25
CA ILE A 27 9.52 -11.98 10.60
C ILE A 27 8.82 -10.63 10.52
N ILE A 28 9.35 -9.71 9.70
CA ILE A 28 8.77 -8.37 9.55
C ILE A 28 7.35 -8.44 8.95
N LEU A 29 7.12 -9.32 7.97
CA LEU A 29 5.78 -9.52 7.39
C LEU A 29 4.79 -10.06 8.43
N GLN A 30 5.20 -10.96 9.33
CA GLN A 30 4.31 -11.44 10.39
C GLN A 30 3.99 -10.35 11.42
N VAL A 31 4.95 -9.48 11.75
CA VAL A 31 4.68 -8.29 12.57
C VAL A 31 3.70 -7.35 11.87
N LEU A 32 3.93 -7.03 10.60
CA LEU A 32 3.04 -6.16 9.82
C LEU A 32 1.63 -6.75 9.69
N LYS A 33 1.51 -8.08 9.51
CA LYS A 33 0.23 -8.79 9.50
C LYS A 33 -0.51 -8.61 10.83
N LYS A 34 0.18 -8.82 11.95
CA LYS A 34 -0.38 -8.63 13.30
C LYS A 34 -0.86 -7.19 13.50
N LEU A 35 -0.03 -6.20 13.19
CA LEU A 35 -0.39 -4.78 13.31
C LEU A 35 -1.57 -4.39 12.40
N ASN A 36 -1.65 -4.96 11.19
CA ASN A 36 -2.78 -4.73 10.29
C ASN A 36 -4.09 -5.28 10.87
N LEU A 37 -4.05 -6.46 11.50
CA LEU A 37 -5.22 -7.03 12.19
C LEU A 37 -5.63 -6.18 13.40
N GLU A 38 -4.66 -5.71 14.18
CA GLU A 38 -4.91 -4.80 15.30
C GLU A 38 -5.51 -3.47 14.84
N LEU A 39 -5.09 -2.95 13.68
CA LEU A 39 -5.64 -1.74 13.08
C LEU A 39 -7.09 -1.96 12.65
N GLN A 40 -7.40 -3.07 11.99
CA GLN A 40 -8.78 -3.42 11.62
C GLN A 40 -9.68 -3.55 12.85
N ASP A 41 -9.19 -4.18 13.91
CA ASP A 41 -9.91 -4.29 15.19
C ASP A 41 -10.15 -2.91 15.84
N ALA A 42 -9.12 -2.05 15.87
CA ALA A 42 -9.24 -0.68 16.40
C ALA A 42 -10.25 0.16 15.60
N GLN A 43 -10.24 0.06 14.26
CA GLN A 43 -11.23 0.69 13.38
C GLN A 43 -12.66 0.22 13.67
N ASN A 44 -12.85 -1.09 13.85
CA ASN A 44 -14.16 -1.64 14.20
C ASN A 44 -14.66 -1.15 15.57
N LYS A 45 -13.74 -0.95 16.51
CA LYS A 45 -14.01 -0.43 17.86
C LYS A 45 -14.07 1.10 17.92
N LYS A 46 -13.74 1.79 16.83
CA LYS A 46 -13.59 3.26 16.76
C LYS A 46 -12.64 3.80 17.84
N ASP A 47 -11.53 3.09 18.04
CA ASP A 47 -10.47 3.48 18.97
C ASP A 47 -9.48 4.43 18.26
N ASP A 48 -9.84 5.71 18.20
CA ASP A 48 -9.09 6.72 17.44
C ASP A 48 -7.64 6.88 17.92
N GLU A 49 -7.39 6.74 19.23
CA GLU A 49 -6.04 6.81 19.80
C GLU A 49 -5.17 5.66 19.29
N LYS A 50 -5.70 4.43 19.37
CA LYS A 50 -4.98 3.25 18.88
C LYS A 50 -4.81 3.27 17.35
N ILE A 51 -5.83 3.71 16.61
CA ILE A 51 -5.74 3.89 15.15
C ILE A 51 -4.60 4.87 14.82
N ASN A 52 -4.55 6.02 15.48
CA ASN A 52 -3.53 7.03 15.25
C ASN A 52 -2.12 6.48 15.57
N PHE A 53 -1.94 5.82 16.72
CA PHE A 53 -0.66 5.20 17.08
C PHE A 53 -0.21 4.15 16.05
N LEU A 54 -1.12 3.27 15.63
CA LEU A 54 -0.79 2.22 14.66
C LEU A 54 -0.38 2.79 13.30
N ILE A 55 -1.11 3.80 12.80
CA ILE A 55 -0.88 4.41 11.49
C ILE A 55 0.37 5.30 11.48
N THR A 56 0.61 6.07 12.54
CA THR A 56 1.67 7.09 12.56
C THR A 56 2.99 6.59 13.12
N GLU A 57 2.98 5.59 14.00
CA GLU A 57 4.18 5.12 14.69
C GLU A 57 4.48 3.65 14.42
N ALA A 58 3.55 2.74 14.74
CA ALA A 58 3.86 1.31 14.79
C ALA A 58 4.11 0.71 13.40
N ILE A 59 3.16 0.86 12.47
CA ILE A 59 3.27 0.30 11.11
C ILE A 59 4.44 0.94 10.34
N PRO A 60 4.61 2.28 10.31
CA PRO A 60 5.71 2.91 9.57
C PRO A 60 7.09 2.44 10.00
N LYS A 61 7.29 2.11 11.29
CA LYS A 61 8.56 1.56 11.79
C LYS A 61 8.92 0.24 11.09
N TYR A 62 7.98 -0.69 11.01
CA TYR A 62 8.23 -2.00 10.41
C TYR A 62 8.16 -1.97 8.87
N GLU A 63 7.38 -1.06 8.29
CA GLU A 63 7.38 -0.79 6.84
C GLU A 63 8.78 -0.33 6.39
N LYS A 64 9.40 0.63 7.10
CA LYS A 64 10.76 1.07 6.79
C LYS A 64 11.78 -0.07 6.85
N LEU A 65 11.65 -0.96 7.85
CA LEU A 65 12.51 -2.15 7.95
C LEU A 65 12.26 -3.09 6.76
N TYR A 66 11.01 -3.39 6.43
CA TYR A 66 10.67 -4.24 5.29
C TYR A 66 11.29 -3.74 3.99
N LEU A 67 11.14 -2.44 3.70
CA LEU A 67 11.72 -1.81 2.51
C LEU A 67 13.25 -1.85 2.52
N ALA A 68 13.89 -1.63 3.68
CA ALA A 68 15.34 -1.70 3.81
C ALA A 68 15.90 -3.11 3.55
N PHE A 69 15.16 -4.18 3.92
CA PHE A 69 15.56 -5.56 3.60
C PHE A 69 15.32 -5.94 2.13
N LYS A 70 14.45 -5.22 1.42
CA LYS A 70 14.25 -5.38 -0.02
C LYS A 70 15.28 -4.62 -0.85
N ASP A 71 15.99 -3.66 -0.26
CA ASP A 71 17.04 -2.91 -0.91
C ASP A 71 18.22 -3.82 -1.27
N GLU A 72 18.74 -3.69 -2.49
CA GLU A 72 19.91 -4.44 -2.96
C GLU A 72 21.15 -4.17 -2.10
N GLU A 73 21.22 -3.03 -1.41
CA GLU A 73 22.29 -2.69 -0.47
C GLU A 73 22.44 -3.70 0.68
N ILE A 74 21.37 -4.38 1.10
CA ILE A 74 21.45 -5.41 2.15
C ILE A 74 22.40 -6.54 1.73
N SER A 75 22.45 -6.85 0.44
CA SER A 75 23.27 -7.92 -0.12
C SER A 75 24.77 -7.55 -0.16
N LYS A 76 25.10 -6.25 -0.09
CA LYS A 76 26.46 -5.73 -0.12
C LYS A 76 27.12 -5.65 1.26
N ARG A 77 26.35 -5.80 2.34
CA ARG A 77 26.83 -5.76 3.73
C ARG A 77 27.88 -6.84 4.03
N THR A 78 28.78 -6.52 4.96
CA THR A 78 29.78 -7.47 5.48
C THR A 78 29.12 -8.49 6.42
N PRO A 79 29.74 -9.66 6.65
CA PRO A 79 29.23 -10.64 7.61
C PRO A 79 29.00 -10.08 9.01
N GLU A 80 29.88 -9.20 9.50
CA GLU A 80 29.78 -8.57 10.82
C GLU A 80 28.57 -7.62 10.91
N GLU A 81 28.33 -6.84 9.85
CA GLU A 81 27.13 -6.00 9.76
C GLU A 81 25.86 -6.85 9.75
N LEU A 82 25.85 -7.96 9.00
CA LEU A 82 24.71 -8.89 8.92
C LEU A 82 24.45 -9.58 10.27
N GLU A 83 25.48 -9.93 11.03
CA GLU A 83 25.32 -10.45 12.39
C GLU A 83 24.67 -9.41 13.32
N GLY A 84 25.08 -8.14 13.23
CA GLY A 84 24.44 -7.06 13.98
C GLY A 84 22.95 -6.91 13.63
N ILE A 85 22.62 -6.97 12.34
CA ILE A 85 21.24 -6.90 11.86
C ILE A 85 20.45 -8.14 12.30
N LEU A 86 21.05 -9.33 12.26
CA LEU A 86 20.39 -10.57 12.71
C LEU A 86 19.96 -10.47 14.17
N LYS A 87 20.79 -9.91 15.06
CA LYS A 87 20.42 -9.68 16.46
C LYS A 87 19.17 -8.80 16.59
N ILE A 88 19.09 -7.74 15.80
CA ILE A 88 17.91 -6.86 15.77
C ILE A 88 16.66 -7.63 15.31
N VAL A 89 16.79 -8.49 14.29
CA VAL A 89 15.70 -9.30 13.76
C VAL A 89 15.23 -10.35 14.77
N GLU A 90 16.15 -11.02 15.46
CA GLU A 90 15.83 -11.99 16.51
C GLU A 90 15.16 -11.30 17.71
N ASP A 91 15.60 -10.10 18.11
CA ASP A 91 14.93 -9.29 19.14
C ASP A 91 13.48 -8.94 18.74
N ILE A 92 13.22 -8.69 17.45
CA ILE A 92 11.87 -8.44 16.94
C ILE A 92 11.02 -9.71 17.02
N LEU A 93 11.58 -10.87 16.65
CA LEU A 93 10.94 -12.17 16.77
C LEU A 93 10.53 -12.46 18.23
N GLU A 94 11.47 -12.28 19.17
CA GLU A 94 11.23 -12.47 20.60
C GLU A 94 10.17 -11.50 21.15
N LYS A 95 10.29 -10.20 20.85
CA LYS A 95 9.32 -9.18 21.31
C LYS A 95 7.89 -9.42 20.81
N ASN A 96 7.76 -10.09 19.67
CA ASN A 96 6.45 -10.43 19.10
C ASN A 96 5.96 -11.83 19.49
N ASN A 97 6.73 -12.57 20.30
CA ASN A 97 6.46 -13.94 20.73
C ASN A 97 6.29 -14.91 19.55
N PHE A 98 7.10 -14.75 18.50
CA PHE A 98 7.15 -15.70 17.40
C PHE A 98 8.21 -16.77 17.68
N SER A 99 7.89 -18.03 17.37
CA SER A 99 8.90 -19.11 17.39
C SER A 99 9.56 -19.23 16.02
N LYS A 100 10.74 -19.86 15.96
CA LYS A 100 11.43 -20.10 14.67
C LYS A 100 10.65 -21.07 13.81
N GLU A 101 10.05 -22.08 14.43
CA GLU A 101 9.20 -23.07 13.76
C GLU A 101 7.99 -22.40 13.09
N PHE A 102 7.40 -21.38 13.72
CA PHE A 102 6.32 -20.60 13.13
C PHE A 102 6.78 -19.83 11.88
N ILE A 103 7.99 -19.25 11.91
CA ILE A 103 8.57 -18.55 10.75
C ILE A 103 8.86 -19.54 9.61
N ASP A 104 9.45 -20.69 9.92
CA ASP A 104 9.74 -21.74 8.94
C ASP A 104 8.46 -22.30 8.30
N GLU A 105 7.39 -22.48 9.09
CA GLU A 105 6.07 -22.85 8.59
C GLU A 105 5.50 -21.78 7.64
N CYS A 106 5.64 -20.50 8.00
CA CYS A 106 5.19 -19.39 7.17
C CYS A 106 5.93 -19.36 5.81
N GLN A 107 7.25 -19.56 5.81
CA GLN A 107 8.03 -19.65 4.57
C GLN A 107 7.60 -20.86 3.73
N SER A 108 7.36 -22.01 4.35
CA SER A 108 6.88 -23.21 3.67
C SER A 108 5.53 -22.98 3.00
N LYS A 109 4.58 -22.33 3.70
CA LYS A 109 3.27 -21.96 3.15
C LYS A 109 3.37 -21.03 1.94
N ARG A 110 4.33 -20.10 1.91
CA ARG A 110 4.51 -19.22 0.75
C ARG A 110 4.91 -19.96 -0.51
N GLU A 111 5.77 -20.97 -0.38
CA GLU A 111 6.15 -21.81 -1.51
C GLU A 111 5.00 -22.73 -1.92
N GLU A 112 4.30 -23.33 -0.94
CA GLU A 112 3.14 -24.20 -1.19
C GLU A 112 2.02 -23.46 -1.92
N TYR A 113 1.71 -22.23 -1.50
CA TYR A 113 0.58 -21.46 -2.02
C TYR A 113 0.93 -20.60 -3.23
N LYS A 114 2.14 -20.72 -3.79
CA LYS A 114 2.54 -19.98 -4.99
C LYS A 114 1.57 -20.22 -6.15
N GLY A 115 1.08 -19.15 -6.77
CA GLY A 115 0.03 -19.22 -7.82
C GLY A 115 -1.41 -19.25 -7.29
N ASN A 116 -1.62 -19.49 -5.99
CA ASN A 116 -2.93 -19.57 -5.33
C ASN A 116 -2.98 -18.88 -3.95
N SER A 117 -1.99 -18.03 -3.66
CA SER A 117 -1.87 -17.36 -2.37
C SER A 117 -2.82 -16.17 -2.28
N GLY A 118 -3.25 -15.85 -1.06
CA GLY A 118 -4.04 -14.66 -0.79
C GLY A 118 -3.33 -13.38 -1.24
N ALA A 119 -2.00 -13.33 -1.16
CA ALA A 119 -1.20 -12.20 -1.63
C ALA A 119 -1.40 -11.90 -3.12
N GLU A 120 -1.46 -12.92 -3.97
CA GLU A 120 -1.69 -12.75 -5.41
C GLU A 120 -3.12 -12.29 -5.71
N VAL A 121 -4.10 -12.77 -4.93
CA VAL A 121 -5.49 -12.32 -5.02
C VAL A 121 -5.59 -10.84 -4.67
N VAL A 122 -5.03 -10.41 -3.54
CA VAL A 122 -5.06 -9.01 -3.10
C VAL A 122 -4.34 -8.10 -4.08
N LYS A 123 -3.16 -8.50 -4.58
CA LYS A 123 -2.46 -7.73 -5.62
C LYS A 123 -3.32 -7.53 -6.87
N ARG A 124 -3.98 -8.59 -7.36
CA ARG A 124 -4.90 -8.49 -8.50
C ARG A 124 -6.08 -7.57 -8.19
N LEU A 125 -6.63 -7.61 -6.97
CA LEU A 125 -7.72 -6.70 -6.56
C LEU A 125 -7.29 -5.23 -6.61
N PHE A 126 -6.06 -4.91 -6.19
CA PHE A 126 -5.50 -3.57 -6.32
C PHE A 126 -5.37 -3.14 -7.79
N GLU A 127 -4.79 -4.00 -8.64
CA GLU A 127 -4.64 -3.74 -10.07
C GLU A 127 -5.99 -3.54 -10.78
N TYR A 128 -6.99 -4.38 -10.45
CA TYR A 128 -8.36 -4.23 -10.95
C TYR A 128 -9.02 -2.94 -10.47
N SER A 129 -8.81 -2.56 -9.20
CA SER A 129 -9.34 -1.32 -8.65
C SER A 129 -8.79 -0.10 -9.37
N ILE A 130 -7.48 -0.04 -9.61
CA ILE A 130 -6.84 1.02 -10.40
C ILE A 130 -7.44 1.08 -11.82
N LYS A 131 -7.60 -0.08 -12.48
CA LYS A 131 -8.19 -0.14 -13.82
C LYS A 131 -9.61 0.43 -13.85
N ASN A 132 -10.42 0.12 -12.84
CA ASN A 132 -11.79 0.63 -12.74
C ASN A 132 -11.84 2.12 -12.42
N LEU A 133 -10.96 2.61 -11.53
CA LEU A 133 -10.85 4.04 -11.22
C LEU A 133 -10.40 4.84 -12.45
N LYS A 134 -9.42 4.34 -13.23
CA LYS A 134 -8.97 4.96 -14.48
C LYS A 134 -10.11 5.05 -15.52
N LYS A 135 -10.90 3.99 -15.69
CA LYS A 135 -12.12 4.04 -16.53
C LYS A 135 -13.13 5.09 -16.07
N SER A 136 -13.32 5.24 -14.76
CA SER A 136 -14.21 6.28 -14.22
C SER A 136 -13.64 7.68 -14.49
N LYS A 137 -12.32 7.83 -14.45
CA LYS A 137 -11.61 9.07 -14.80
C LYS A 137 -11.86 9.45 -16.27
N ASP A 138 -11.73 8.49 -17.18
CA ASP A 138 -11.95 8.71 -18.61
C ASP A 138 -13.38 9.21 -18.89
N LYS A 139 -14.39 8.62 -18.23
CA LYS A 139 -15.79 9.09 -18.31
C LYS A 139 -15.99 10.51 -17.81
N ILE A 140 -15.20 10.97 -16.85
CA ILE A 140 -15.26 12.37 -16.40
C ILE A 140 -14.60 13.28 -17.43
N TYR A 141 -13.46 12.90 -18.00
CA TYR A 141 -12.84 13.66 -19.09
C TYR A 141 -13.75 13.80 -20.31
N GLU A 142 -14.49 12.75 -20.68
CA GLU A 142 -15.50 12.81 -21.74
C GLU A 142 -16.56 13.91 -21.50
N LYS A 143 -16.92 14.16 -20.24
CA LYS A 143 -17.86 15.22 -19.84
C LYS A 143 -17.19 16.59 -19.69
N LEU A 144 -15.92 16.62 -19.26
CA LEU A 144 -15.17 17.84 -19.02
C LEU A 144 -14.71 18.50 -20.32
N ASN A 145 -14.29 17.72 -21.31
CA ASN A 145 -13.81 18.21 -22.61
C ASN A 145 -14.81 19.16 -23.33
N PRO A 146 -16.11 18.84 -23.46
CA PRO A 146 -17.06 19.77 -24.07
C PRO A 146 -17.28 21.03 -23.23
N ILE A 147 -17.21 20.94 -21.90
CA ILE A 147 -17.29 22.09 -20.99
C ILE A 147 -16.12 23.03 -21.24
N LEU A 148 -14.88 22.52 -21.30
CA LEU A 148 -13.69 23.33 -21.57
C LEU A 148 -13.78 24.05 -22.93
N LYS A 149 -14.18 23.32 -23.99
CA LYS A 149 -14.37 23.92 -25.32
C LYS A 149 -15.44 25.01 -25.33
N ASN A 150 -16.53 24.81 -24.58
CA ASN A 150 -17.60 25.80 -24.50
C ASN A 150 -17.20 27.01 -23.64
N GLU A 151 -16.39 26.81 -22.59
CA GLU A 151 -15.79 27.92 -21.82
C GLU A 151 -14.92 28.81 -22.72
N GLU A 152 -14.00 28.20 -23.49
CA GLU A 152 -13.13 28.92 -24.43
C GLU A 152 -13.93 29.73 -25.45
N LYS A 153 -15.03 29.15 -25.96
CA LYS A 153 -15.94 29.84 -26.88
C LYS A 153 -16.63 31.02 -26.20
N LEU A 154 -17.25 30.81 -25.04
CA LEU A 154 -17.93 31.89 -24.32
C LEU A 154 -16.97 33.01 -23.91
N GLU A 155 -15.72 32.69 -23.58
CA GLU A 155 -14.69 33.70 -23.29
C GLU A 155 -14.25 34.50 -24.53
N ALA A 156 -14.29 33.91 -25.72
CA ALA A 156 -14.10 34.62 -26.98
C ALA A 156 -15.30 35.51 -27.30
N ASP A 157 -16.52 34.95 -27.23
CA ASP A 157 -17.77 35.67 -27.45
C ASP A 157 -17.88 36.87 -26.49
N LEU A 158 -17.48 36.72 -25.22
CA LEU A 158 -17.47 37.81 -24.23
C LEU A 158 -16.52 38.95 -24.61
N LYS A 159 -15.36 38.65 -25.20
CA LYS A 159 -14.40 39.67 -25.66
C LYS A 159 -14.92 40.45 -26.86
N GLU A 160 -15.78 39.83 -27.67
CA GLU A 160 -16.39 40.43 -28.85
C GLU A 160 -17.72 41.14 -28.53
N ALA A 161 -18.29 40.91 -27.35
CA ALA A 161 -19.55 41.52 -26.92
C ALA A 161 -19.43 43.05 -26.81
N ILE A 162 -20.31 43.76 -27.51
CA ILE A 162 -20.39 45.23 -27.49
C ILE A 162 -21.60 45.70 -26.64
N GLN A 163 -22.66 44.90 -26.60
CA GLN A 163 -23.88 45.22 -25.85
C GLN A 163 -23.81 44.67 -24.44
N TYR A 164 -24.18 45.50 -23.46
CA TYR A 164 -24.18 45.15 -22.04
C TYR A 164 -25.06 43.94 -21.71
N ASP A 165 -26.24 43.85 -22.32
CA ASP A 165 -27.16 42.72 -22.08
C ASP A 165 -26.58 41.38 -22.58
N GLU A 166 -25.83 41.43 -23.68
CA GLU A 166 -25.13 40.26 -24.22
C GLU A 166 -23.95 39.88 -23.33
N GLU A 167 -23.15 40.85 -22.88
CA GLU A 167 -22.05 40.66 -21.93
C GLU A 167 -22.55 40.00 -20.63
N MET A 168 -23.67 40.48 -20.07
CA MET A 168 -24.29 39.91 -18.88
C MET A 168 -24.76 38.46 -19.09
N ARG A 169 -25.41 38.17 -20.21
CA ARG A 169 -25.87 36.81 -20.53
C ARG A 169 -24.69 35.84 -20.64
N ILE A 170 -23.67 36.20 -21.42
CA ILE A 170 -22.47 35.36 -21.60
C ILE A 170 -21.75 35.16 -20.27
N SER A 171 -21.63 36.21 -19.46
CA SER A 171 -21.03 36.13 -18.12
C SER A 171 -21.77 35.14 -17.22
N ALA A 172 -23.11 35.17 -17.21
CA ALA A 172 -23.91 34.22 -16.43
C ALA A 172 -23.70 32.77 -16.89
N GLU A 173 -23.69 32.52 -18.21
CA GLU A 173 -23.42 31.19 -18.78
C GLU A 173 -22.03 30.66 -18.41
N ILE A 174 -21.01 31.54 -18.40
CA ILE A 174 -19.66 31.19 -17.94
C ILE A 174 -19.67 30.77 -16.47
N VAL A 175 -20.41 31.46 -15.60
CA VAL A 175 -20.51 31.11 -14.17
C VAL A 175 -21.09 29.72 -13.98
N ASP A 176 -22.23 29.43 -14.62
CA ASP A 176 -22.91 28.14 -14.54
C ASP A 176 -22.02 27.00 -15.07
N LEU A 177 -21.31 27.27 -16.16
CA LEU A 177 -20.41 26.32 -16.78
C LEU A 177 -19.20 26.02 -15.89
N ARG A 178 -18.62 27.05 -15.26
CA ARG A 178 -17.51 26.92 -14.31
C ARG A 178 -17.92 26.16 -13.04
N GLU A 179 -19.17 26.28 -12.61
CA GLU A 179 -19.67 25.47 -11.50
C GLU A 179 -19.69 23.97 -11.85
N LYS A 180 -20.24 23.61 -13.02
CA LYS A 180 -20.21 22.22 -13.51
C LYS A 180 -18.78 21.71 -13.68
N LYS A 181 -17.88 22.55 -14.20
CA LYS A 181 -16.44 22.25 -14.30
C LYS A 181 -15.84 21.93 -12.93
N ARG A 182 -16.08 22.77 -11.91
CA ARG A 182 -15.59 22.56 -10.54
C ARG A 182 -16.05 21.22 -9.96
N GLU A 183 -17.31 20.86 -10.16
CA GLU A 183 -17.85 19.57 -9.68
C GLU A 183 -17.10 18.39 -10.31
N LEU A 184 -16.87 18.42 -11.62
CA LEU A 184 -16.14 17.36 -12.32
C LEU A 184 -14.67 17.30 -11.90
N VAL A 185 -14.02 18.45 -11.73
CA VAL A 185 -12.63 18.53 -11.26
C VAL A 185 -12.49 17.96 -9.85
N GLY A 186 -13.41 18.31 -8.93
CA GLY A 186 -13.40 17.72 -7.58
C GLY A 186 -13.56 16.19 -7.60
N LYS A 187 -14.38 15.64 -8.50
CA LYS A 187 -14.47 14.19 -8.69
C LYS A 187 -13.17 13.58 -9.23
N LEU A 188 -12.47 14.28 -10.13
CA LEU A 188 -11.16 13.84 -10.64
C LEU A 188 -10.11 13.81 -9.52
N GLU A 189 -10.09 14.82 -8.66
CA GLU A 189 -9.16 14.90 -7.52
C GLU A 189 -9.33 13.69 -6.59
N VAL A 190 -10.58 13.37 -6.21
CA VAL A 190 -10.88 12.19 -5.39
C VAL A 190 -10.45 10.88 -6.07
N LEU A 191 -10.68 10.74 -7.38
CA LEU A 191 -10.24 9.55 -8.11
C LEU A 191 -8.72 9.45 -8.19
N ASN A 192 -8.02 10.56 -8.45
CA ASN A 192 -6.56 10.59 -8.52
C ASN A 192 -5.93 10.25 -7.17
N GLN A 193 -6.48 10.78 -6.07
CA GLN A 193 -6.04 10.44 -4.72
C GLN A 193 -6.19 8.93 -4.46
N LYS A 194 -7.36 8.34 -4.74
CA LYS A 194 -7.59 6.90 -4.57
C LYS A 194 -6.67 6.03 -5.43
N ILE A 195 -6.40 6.46 -6.67
CA ILE A 195 -5.45 5.76 -7.55
C ILE A 195 -4.05 5.81 -6.93
N SER A 196 -3.60 6.97 -6.48
CA SER A 196 -2.28 7.15 -5.86
C SER A 196 -2.12 6.32 -4.58
N GLU A 197 -3.16 6.24 -3.74
CA GLU A 197 -3.17 5.43 -2.52
C GLU A 197 -2.98 3.94 -2.83
N ILE A 198 -3.71 3.41 -3.83
CA ILE A 198 -3.59 2.00 -4.22
C ILE A 198 -2.25 1.72 -4.93
N GLU A 199 -1.76 2.66 -5.74
CA GLU A 199 -0.43 2.55 -6.38
C GLU A 199 0.69 2.50 -5.32
N ASP A 200 0.61 3.33 -4.27
CA ASP A 200 1.51 3.29 -3.11
C ASP A 200 1.42 1.95 -2.35
N ASP A 201 0.21 1.43 -2.12
CA ASP A 201 0.02 0.12 -1.49
C ASP A 201 0.64 -1.03 -2.30
N ILE A 202 0.56 -0.97 -3.64
CA ILE A 202 1.23 -1.95 -4.53
C ILE A 202 2.75 -1.81 -4.41
N GLN A 203 3.29 -0.60 -4.45
CA GLN A 203 4.73 -0.34 -4.37
C GLN A 203 5.34 -0.80 -3.05
N LYS A 204 4.62 -0.61 -1.95
CA LYS A 204 5.05 -1.05 -0.61
C LYS A 204 5.12 -2.57 -0.46
N GLU A 205 4.41 -3.31 -1.31
CA GLU A 205 4.28 -4.77 -1.39
C GLU A 205 3.77 -5.50 -0.14
N TRP A 206 4.23 -5.14 1.05
CA TRP A 206 3.84 -5.78 2.30
C TRP A 206 2.31 -5.78 2.48
N LYS A 207 1.64 -4.73 2.01
CA LYS A 207 0.18 -4.53 2.03
C LYS A 207 -0.61 -5.71 1.47
N TYR A 208 -0.05 -6.40 0.49
CA TYR A 208 -0.62 -7.65 -0.02
C TYR A 208 0.20 -8.89 0.38
N LYS A 209 1.53 -8.79 0.55
CA LYS A 209 2.39 -9.93 0.91
C LYS A 209 2.07 -10.52 2.30
N ILE A 210 1.49 -9.77 3.22
CA ILE A 210 1.03 -10.31 4.53
C ILE A 210 -0.01 -11.43 4.38
N TYR A 211 -0.70 -11.51 3.23
CA TYR A 211 -1.65 -12.57 2.91
C TYR A 211 -1.02 -13.75 2.17
N GLY A 212 0.31 -13.82 2.07
CA GLY A 212 0.99 -14.88 1.34
C GLY A 212 1.04 -16.22 2.08
N THR A 213 0.71 -16.24 3.37
CA THR A 213 0.67 -17.46 4.21
C THR A 213 -0.73 -18.05 4.34
N VAL A 214 -1.67 -17.58 3.52
CA VAL A 214 -3.04 -18.09 3.44
C VAL A 214 -3.39 -18.34 1.98
N THR A 215 -4.26 -19.30 1.73
CA THR A 215 -4.82 -19.58 0.42
C THR A 215 -5.85 -18.52 0.02
N GLN A 216 -6.23 -18.49 -1.26
CA GLN A 216 -7.36 -17.70 -1.73
C GLN A 216 -8.65 -17.95 -0.93
N LYS A 217 -8.92 -19.20 -0.54
CA LYS A 217 -10.14 -19.56 0.20
C LYS A 217 -10.13 -19.01 1.62
N GLU A 218 -8.98 -19.08 2.28
CA GLU A 218 -8.81 -18.58 3.65
C GLU A 218 -8.81 -17.06 3.72
N LEU A 219 -8.44 -16.38 2.63
CA LEU A 219 -8.40 -14.92 2.55
C LEU A 219 -9.73 -14.26 2.91
N GLU A 220 -10.86 -14.93 2.64
CA GLU A 220 -12.21 -14.45 2.98
C GLU A 220 -12.39 -14.17 4.48
N GLN A 221 -11.61 -14.85 5.34
CA GLN A 221 -11.65 -14.64 6.79
C GLN A 221 -10.91 -13.37 7.24
N TYR A 222 -10.05 -12.82 6.38
CA TYR A 222 -9.18 -11.69 6.68
C TYR A 222 -9.60 -10.39 6.00
N ILE A 223 -10.34 -10.50 4.89
CA ILE A 223 -10.87 -9.34 4.18
C ILE A 223 -12.33 -9.18 4.60
N ASN A 224 -12.57 -8.18 5.46
CA ASN A 224 -13.91 -7.77 5.80
C ASN A 224 -14.53 -7.08 4.57
N TYR A 225 -15.19 -7.84 3.70
CA TYR A 225 -16.09 -7.29 2.69
C TYR A 225 -17.34 -6.79 3.40
N LYS A 226 -17.25 -5.64 4.08
CA LYS A 226 -18.44 -4.86 4.38
C LYS A 226 -18.72 -3.99 3.16
N ASN A 227 -19.66 -4.49 2.35
CA ASN A 227 -20.41 -3.71 1.36
C ASN A 227 -21.04 -2.49 2.01
#